data_AF-A0A953FFN0-F1
#
_entry.id   AF-A0A953FFN0-F1
#
_cell.length_a   1.000
_cell.length_b   1.000
_cell.length_c   1.000
_cell.angle_alpha   90.00
_cell.angle_beta   90.00
_cell.angle_gamma   90.00
#
_symmetry.space_group_name_H-M   'P 1'
#
loop_
_entity.id
_entity.type
_entity.pdbx_description
1 polymer ?
#
loop_
_entity_poly.entity_id
_entity_poly.type
_entity_poly.pdbx_seq_one_letter_code
_entity_poly.pdbx_strand_id
1 'polypeptide(L)'
;MATQVTHDIRVSVKATYSEEQSDPKVGRFLFSYRIRIENRSGRTVQLLRRHWHIVDSLQGPREIKGPGVVGETPVLPPGEQFTYSSFCDLRSGFGRMNGSYRMRHTDDDSTFDVTIPAFDLIYPIAGN
;
A
#
# COMPACT_ATOMS: atom_id res chain seq x y z
N MET A 1 1.61 11.86 4.72
CA MET A 1 0.61 10.91 4.18
C MET A 1 0.66 11.07 2.67
N ALA A 2 0.98 10.01 1.93
CA ALA A 2 1.06 10.06 0.47
C ALA A 2 -0.30 9.72 -0.14
N THR A 3 -0.70 10.40 -1.21
CA THR A 3 -2.01 10.22 -1.84
C THR A 3 -1.88 10.27 -3.36
N GLN A 4 -2.57 9.37 -4.05
CA GLN A 4 -2.71 9.38 -5.51
C GLN A 4 -4.17 9.18 -5.90
N VAL A 5 -4.59 9.77 -7.01
CA VAL A 5 -5.87 9.48 -7.67
C VAL A 5 -5.59 8.88 -9.05
N THR A 6 -6.28 7.79 -9.39
CA THR A 6 -6.23 7.15 -10.71
C THR A 6 -7.63 6.57 -11.00
N HIS A 7 -8.21 6.88 -12.17
CA HIS A 7 -9.59 6.48 -12.50
C HIS A 7 -10.62 6.85 -11.42
N ASP A 8 -10.49 8.05 -10.83
CA ASP A 8 -11.31 8.55 -9.70
C ASP A 8 -11.27 7.69 -8.42
N ILE A 9 -10.35 6.72 -8.35
CA ILE A 9 -10.07 5.99 -7.12
C ILE A 9 -8.93 6.70 -6.39
N ARG A 10 -9.19 7.20 -5.18
CA ARG A 10 -8.15 7.81 -4.33
C ARG A 10 -7.55 6.75 -3.42
N VAL A 11 -6.23 6.60 -3.48
CA VAL A 11 -5.46 5.76 -2.55
C VAL A 11 -4.61 6.68 -1.69
N SER A 12 -4.78 6.59 -0.37
CA SER A 12 -4.00 7.34 0.62
C SER A 12 -3.26 6.39 1.55
N VAL A 13 -1.98 6.65 1.78
CA VAL A 13 -1.08 5.80 2.56
C VAL A 13 -0.39 6.58 3.68
N LYS A 14 -0.38 5.99 4.88
CA LYS A 14 0.42 6.44 6.01
C LYS A 14 1.24 5.26 6.53
N ALA A 15 2.56 5.37 6.44
CA ALA A 15 3.50 4.43 7.04
C ALA A 15 4.03 4.96 8.38
N THR A 16 4.31 4.04 9.30
CA THR A 16 4.86 4.31 10.63
C THR A 16 5.83 3.19 11.00
N TYR A 17 7.02 3.55 11.47
CA TYR A 17 7.98 2.61 12.04
C TYR A 17 7.45 1.99 13.35
N SER A 18 7.65 0.69 13.55
CA SER A 18 7.24 -0.04 14.75
C SER A 18 8.46 -0.34 15.61
N GLU A 19 8.70 0.48 16.63
CA GLU A 19 9.82 0.30 17.59
C GLU A 19 9.75 -1.06 18.29
N GLU A 20 8.57 -1.44 18.78
CA GLU A 20 8.36 -2.68 19.55
C GLU A 20 8.65 -3.97 18.77
N GLN A 21 8.52 -3.94 17.44
CA GLN A 21 8.65 -5.12 16.57
C GLN A 21 9.93 -5.10 15.72
N SER A 22 10.79 -4.11 15.96
CA SER A 22 12.05 -3.91 15.25
C SER A 22 13.23 -4.18 16.16
N ASP A 23 14.33 -4.60 15.56
CA ASP A 23 15.63 -4.66 16.19
C ASP A 23 16.68 -4.12 15.21
N PRO A 24 16.96 -2.80 15.27
CA PRO A 24 17.95 -2.18 14.40
C PRO A 24 19.36 -2.77 14.57
N LYS A 25 19.71 -3.32 15.74
CA LYS A 25 21.05 -3.87 16.00
C LYS A 25 21.34 -5.11 15.15
N VAL A 26 20.30 -5.83 14.74
CA VAL A 26 20.40 -7.02 13.87
C VAL A 26 19.83 -6.78 12.47
N GLY A 27 19.62 -5.52 12.08
CA GLY A 27 19.13 -5.17 10.76
C GLY A 27 17.69 -5.63 10.50
N ARG A 28 16.81 -5.50 11.49
CA ARG A 28 15.38 -5.79 11.37
C ARG A 28 14.57 -4.52 11.64
N PHE A 29 14.00 -3.94 10.59
CA PHE A 29 13.17 -2.75 10.67
C PHE A 29 11.75 -3.10 10.19
N LEU A 30 10.76 -2.99 11.08
CA LEU A 30 9.37 -3.24 10.74
C LEU A 30 8.59 -1.94 10.64
N PHE A 31 7.89 -1.78 9.52
CA PHE A 31 7.02 -0.65 9.27
C PHE A 31 5.58 -1.14 9.17
N SER A 32 4.68 -0.50 9.91
CA SER A 32 3.24 -0.61 9.66
C SER A 32 2.84 0.40 8.60
N TYR A 33 1.86 0.08 7.77
CA TYR A 33 1.22 1.05 6.90
C TYR A 33 -0.29 0.88 6.93
N ARG A 34 -1.00 2.01 6.90
CA ARG A 34 -2.45 2.08 6.78
C ARG A 34 -2.80 2.68 5.42
N ILE A 35 -3.64 1.98 4.67
CA ILE A 35 -4.11 2.40 3.34
C ILE A 35 -5.61 2.63 3.39
N ARG A 36 -6.05 3.76 2.83
CA ARG A 36 -7.44 4.09 2.58
C ARG A 36 -7.67 4.17 1.08
N ILE A 37 -8.64 3.40 0.59
CA ILE A 37 -9.08 3.35 -0.79
C ILE A 37 -10.48 3.95 -0.83
N GLU A 38 -10.68 5.00 -1.62
CA GLU A 38 -11.96 5.70 -1.74
C GLU A 38 -12.40 5.66 -3.21
N ASN A 39 -13.61 5.19 -3.45
CA ASN A 39 -14.22 5.25 -4.78
C ASN A 39 -14.91 6.61 -4.97
N ARG A 40 -14.33 7.49 -5.79
CA ARG A 40 -14.99 8.75 -6.19
C ARG A 40 -15.57 8.72 -7.59
N SER A 41 -15.50 7.57 -8.25
CA SER A 41 -16.16 7.38 -9.54
C SER A 41 -17.67 7.24 -9.34
N GLY A 42 -18.42 7.34 -10.43
CA GLY A 42 -19.86 7.05 -10.45
C GLY A 42 -20.21 5.57 -10.57
N ARG A 43 -19.23 4.65 -10.57
CA ARG A 43 -19.45 3.21 -10.81
C ARG A 43 -18.96 2.39 -9.62
N THR A 44 -19.65 1.28 -9.32
CA THR A 44 -19.17 0.32 -8.33
C THR A 44 -17.93 -0.41 -8.85
N VAL A 45 -16.90 -0.50 -8.02
CA VAL A 45 -15.62 -1.15 -8.36
C VAL A 45 -15.28 -2.24 -7.37
N GLN A 46 -14.52 -3.25 -7.79
CA GLN A 46 -13.99 -4.29 -6.91
C GLN A 46 -12.48 -4.41 -7.04
N LEU A 47 -11.79 -4.44 -5.90
CA LEU A 47 -10.36 -4.74 -5.85
C LEU A 47 -10.14 -6.25 -6.03
N LEU A 48 -9.33 -6.62 -7.02
CA LEU A 48 -9.05 -8.02 -7.36
C LEU A 48 -7.68 -8.47 -6.89
N ARG A 49 -6.65 -7.67 -7.17
CA ARG A 49 -5.24 -8.03 -6.91
C ARG A 49 -4.43 -6.80 -6.52
N ARG A 50 -3.33 -7.05 -5.82
CA ARG A 50 -2.30 -6.04 -5.50
C ARG A 50 -0.97 -6.45 -6.12
N HIS A 51 -0.19 -5.45 -6.50
CA HIS A 51 1.20 -5.59 -6.89
C HIS A 51 2.00 -4.49 -6.20
N TRP A 52 2.97 -4.90 -5.39
CA TRP A 52 3.90 -4.02 -4.69
C TRP A 52 5.29 -4.10 -5.32
N HIS A 53 5.95 -2.96 -5.45
CA HIS A 53 7.39 -2.83 -5.62
C HIS A 53 7.97 -2.24 -4.34
N ILE A 54 9.01 -2.88 -3.82
CA ILE A 54 9.65 -2.53 -2.56
C ILE A 54 11.13 -2.37 -2.83
N VAL A 55 11.67 -1.21 -2.47
CA VAL A 55 13.09 -0.91 -2.53
C VAL A 55 13.58 -0.71 -1.11
N ASP A 56 14.65 -1.42 -0.76
CA ASP A 56 15.36 -1.33 0.52
C ASP A 56 16.77 -0.83 0.21
N SER A 57 17.31 0.12 0.98
CA SER A 57 18.62 0.70 0.66
C SER A 57 19.79 -0.28 0.73
N LEU A 58 19.63 -1.40 1.44
CA LEU A 58 20.66 -2.44 1.61
C LEU A 58 20.34 -3.74 0.87
N GLN A 59 19.23 -3.82 0.13
CA GLN A 59 18.84 -5.01 -0.62
C GLN A 59 18.43 -4.64 -2.05
N GLY A 60 18.40 -5.64 -2.94
CA GLY A 60 17.81 -5.45 -4.27
C GLY A 60 16.30 -5.16 -4.19
N PRO A 61 15.72 -4.56 -5.25
CA PRO A 61 14.27 -4.38 -5.33
C PRO A 61 13.56 -5.74 -5.30
N ARG A 62 12.41 -5.80 -4.64
CA ARG A 62 11.53 -6.99 -4.62
C ARG A 62 10.10 -6.64 -4.99
N GLU A 63 9.41 -7.60 -5.58
CA GLU A 63 8.00 -7.49 -5.94
C GLU A 63 7.14 -8.45 -5.15
N ILE A 64 5.95 -8.02 -4.74
CA ILE A 64 4.94 -8.87 -4.12
C ILE A 64 3.65 -8.75 -4.92
N LYS A 65 3.14 -9.88 -5.41
CA LYS A 65 1.87 -9.96 -6.15
C LYS A 65 0.92 -10.92 -5.41
N GLY A 66 -0.36 -10.59 -5.38
CA GLY A 66 -1.34 -11.48 -4.76
C GLY A 66 -2.80 -11.04 -4.91
N PRO A 67 -3.74 -11.94 -4.61
CA PRO A 67 -5.16 -11.63 -4.61
C PRO A 67 -5.52 -10.71 -3.45
N GLY A 68 -6.43 -9.78 -3.72
CA GLY A 68 -7.01 -8.92 -2.71
C GLY A 68 -5.99 -8.10 -1.90
N VAL A 69 -6.45 -7.65 -0.73
CA VAL A 69 -5.69 -7.00 0.33
C VAL A 69 -6.11 -7.62 1.65
N VAL A 70 -5.15 -7.97 2.52
CA VAL A 70 -5.42 -8.59 3.84
C VAL A 70 -6.39 -9.79 3.86
N GLY A 71 -6.49 -10.53 2.74
CA GLY A 71 -7.42 -11.66 2.59
C GLY A 71 -8.79 -11.28 2.03
N GLU A 72 -9.02 -10.00 1.73
CA GLU A 72 -10.29 -9.46 1.25
C GLU A 72 -10.19 -8.91 -0.19
N THR A 73 -11.29 -9.00 -0.93
CA THR A 73 -11.46 -8.40 -2.26
C THR A 73 -12.63 -7.40 -2.21
N PRO A 74 -12.44 -6.22 -1.59
CA PRO A 74 -13.53 -5.30 -1.27
C PRO A 74 -14.23 -4.79 -2.53
N VAL A 75 -15.56 -4.68 -2.44
CA VAL A 75 -16.43 -4.04 -3.42
C VAL A 75 -16.80 -2.65 -2.88
N LEU A 76 -16.58 -1.62 -3.68
CA LEU A 76 -16.76 -0.21 -3.32
C LEU A 76 -17.81 0.42 -4.23
N PRO A 77 -19.04 0.62 -3.75
CA PRO A 77 -20.01 1.52 -4.39
C PRO A 77 -19.47 2.96 -4.54
N PRO A 78 -20.11 3.80 -5.38
CA PRO A 78 -19.77 5.22 -5.46
C PRO A 78 -19.81 5.90 -4.09
N GLY A 79 -18.75 6.62 -3.73
CA GLY A 79 -18.61 7.32 -2.44
C GLY A 79 -18.10 6.47 -1.28
N GLU A 80 -18.09 5.13 -1.43
CA GLU A 80 -17.65 4.22 -0.39
C GLU A 80 -16.12 4.10 -0.30
N GLN A 81 -15.67 3.58 0.84
CA GLN A 81 -14.25 3.44 1.12
C GLN A 81 -13.92 2.16 1.89
N PHE A 82 -12.69 1.70 1.72
CA PHE A 82 -12.12 0.59 2.47
C PHE A 82 -10.78 0.99 3.05
N THR A 83 -10.55 0.64 4.31
CA THR A 83 -9.29 0.93 5.02
C THR A 83 -8.72 -0.34 5.60
N TYR A 84 -7.44 -0.57 5.39
CA TYR A 84 -6.73 -1.70 5.98
C TYR A 84 -5.34 -1.30 6.45
N SER A 85 -4.78 -2.14 7.33
CA SER A 85 -3.41 -2.01 7.81
C SER A 85 -2.63 -3.29 7.51
N SER A 86 -1.35 -3.15 7.21
CA SER A 86 -0.42 -4.28 7.06
C SER A 86 1.00 -3.81 7.39
N PHE A 87 2.00 -4.67 7.16
CA PHE A 87 3.37 -4.43 7.54
C PHE A 87 4.34 -4.71 6.38
N CYS A 88 5.51 -4.07 6.45
CA CYS A 88 6.64 -4.35 5.58
C CYS A 88 7.91 -4.42 6.43
N ASP A 89 8.64 -5.51 6.30
CA ASP A 89 9.97 -5.70 6.87
C ASP A 89 11.04 -5.19 5.90
N LEU A 90 12.00 -4.43 6.43
CA LEU A 90 13.22 -4.03 5.74
C LEU A 90 14.45 -4.50 6.53
N ARG A 91 15.57 -4.65 5.81
CA ARG A 91 16.91 -4.90 6.36
C ARG A 91 17.66 -3.61 6.68
N SER A 92 17.18 -2.48 6.17
CA SER A 92 17.72 -1.16 6.45
C SER A 92 16.69 -0.23 7.09
N GLY A 93 17.18 0.86 7.67
CA GLY A 93 16.33 1.92 8.21
C GLY A 93 15.70 2.82 7.13
N PHE A 94 15.94 2.56 5.84
CA PHE A 94 15.40 3.37 4.75
C PHE A 94 14.97 2.52 3.56
N GLY A 95 13.72 2.72 3.13
CA GLY A 95 13.21 2.12 1.91
C GLY A 95 12.03 2.89 1.34
N ARG A 96 11.50 2.37 0.25
CA ARG A 96 10.37 2.94 -0.47
C ARG A 96 9.47 1.84 -0.98
N MET A 97 8.16 2.07 -0.88
CA MET A 97 7.15 1.20 -1.48
C MET A 97 6.31 2.00 -2.47
N ASN A 98 5.93 1.36 -3.56
CA ASN A 98 4.88 1.81 -4.47
C ASN A 98 4.20 0.58 -5.10
N GLY A 99 3.13 0.78 -5.85
CA GLY A 99 2.46 -0.37 -6.46
C GLY A 99 1.21 -0.02 -7.22
N SER A 100 0.40 -1.04 -7.47
CA SER A 100 -0.90 -0.91 -8.12
C SER A 100 -1.91 -1.92 -7.58
N TYR A 101 -3.18 -1.57 -7.71
CA TYR A 101 -4.29 -2.49 -7.59
C TYR A 101 -4.86 -2.80 -8.97
N ARG A 102 -5.14 -4.06 -9.24
CA ARG A 102 -6.04 -4.44 -10.33
C ARG A 102 -7.46 -4.36 -9.81
N MET A 103 -8.29 -3.55 -10.45
CA MET A 103 -9.71 -3.41 -10.13
C MET A 103 -10.58 -3.82 -11.32
N ARG A 104 -11.85 -4.12 -11.06
CA ARG A 104 -12.90 -4.23 -12.09
C ARG A 104 -14.07 -3.32 -11.79
N HIS A 105 -14.76 -2.88 -12.83
CA HIS A 105 -16.13 -2.39 -12.71
C HIS A 105 -17.09 -3.59 -12.59
N THR A 106 -18.07 -3.53 -11.69
CA THR A 106 -18.93 -4.69 -11.39
C THR A 106 -20.12 -4.85 -12.35
N ASP A 107 -20.39 -3.82 -13.16
CA ASP A 107 -21.49 -3.76 -14.14
C ASP A 107 -21.10 -4.35 -15.50
N ASP A 108 -19.84 -4.24 -15.93
CA ASP A 108 -19.36 -4.76 -17.23
C ASP A 108 -18.11 -5.65 -17.16
N ASP A 109 -17.60 -5.93 -15.95
CA ASP A 109 -16.39 -6.71 -15.69
C ASP A 109 -15.10 -6.17 -16.34
N SER A 110 -15.11 -4.96 -16.89
CA SER A 110 -13.91 -4.31 -17.44
C SER A 110 -12.90 -4.04 -16.33
N THR A 111 -11.61 -4.23 -16.64
CA THR A 111 -10.52 -4.13 -15.65
C THR A 111 -9.59 -2.97 -15.92
N PHE A 112 -9.08 -2.38 -14.85
CA PHE A 112 -8.16 -1.24 -14.88
C PHE A 112 -7.20 -1.28 -13.70
N ASP A 113 -6.11 -0.52 -13.79
CA ASP A 113 -5.09 -0.45 -12.75
C ASP A 113 -5.16 0.88 -12.00
N VAL A 114 -5.14 0.81 -10.68
CA VAL A 114 -5.13 1.99 -9.78
C VAL A 114 -3.76 2.10 -9.13
N THR A 115 -3.14 3.26 -9.25
CA THR A 115 -1.79 3.49 -8.71
C THR A 115 -1.85 3.65 -7.19
N ILE A 116 -0.93 2.97 -6.50
CA ILE A 116 -0.62 3.23 -5.10
C ILE A 116 0.55 4.23 -5.08
N PRO A 117 0.43 5.40 -4.43
CA PRO A 117 1.50 6.39 -4.42
C PRO A 117 2.79 5.81 -3.85
N ALA A 118 3.93 6.31 -4.32
CA ALA A 118 5.18 6.02 -3.64
C ALA A 118 5.19 6.65 -2.24
N PHE A 119 5.64 5.89 -1.24
CA PHE A 119 5.83 6.37 0.11
C PHE A 119 7.12 5.81 0.71
N ASP A 120 7.75 6.63 1.54
CA ASP A 120 9.00 6.29 2.19
C ASP A 120 8.75 5.54 3.51
N LEU A 121 9.63 4.59 3.78
CA LEU A 121 9.74 3.84 5.03
C LEU A 121 11.02 4.32 5.71
N ILE A 122 10.88 5.17 6.72
CA ILE A 122 12.00 5.88 7.34
C ILE A 122 12.05 5.54 8.82
N TYR A 123 13.14 4.92 9.25
CA TYR A 123 13.51 4.80 10.66
C TYR A 123 13.82 6.20 11.18
N PRO A 124 13.13 6.69 12.23
CA PRO A 124 13.39 8.00 12.78
C PRO A 124 14.81 8.05 13.36
N ILE A 125 15.65 8.93 12.83
CA ILE A 125 16.92 9.26 13.47
C ILE A 125 16.57 10.17 14.64
N ALA A 126 16.73 9.71 15.87
CA ALA A 126 16.70 10.59 17.03
C ALA A 126 17.83 11.60 16.85
N GLY A 127 17.49 12.87 16.65
CA GLY A 127 18.46 13.96 16.76
C GLY A 127 18.94 14.02 18.21
N ASN A 128 20.27 14.04 18.37
CA ASN A 128 20.94 14.29 19.66
C ASN A 128 20.41 15.55 20.35
#